data_AF-A7T539-F1
#
_entry.id   AF-A7T539-F1
#
_cell.length_a   1.000
_cell.length_b   1.000
_cell.length_c   1.000
_cell.angle_alpha   90.00
_cell.angle_beta   90.00
_cell.angle_gamma   90.00
#
_symmetry.space_group_name_H-M   'P 1'
#
loop_
_entity.id
_entity.type
_entity.pdbx_description
1 polymer ?
#
loop_
_entity_poly.entity_id
_entity_poly.type
_entity_poly.pdbx_seq_one_letter_code
_entity_poly.pdbx_strand_id
1 'polypeptide(L)'
;MIQAQPHCTSLAVVFHYRASPSSSHSQSSGSPEGSGDDDDQDDVDLSTNSSDSGEVPPHVQDAMNRRLAEQLAVAEPSVAIEVIDIPKEGQCLRFSPLSTARVMGTTSDHIDNFVACLKEQVIFMDNILLAQLAVRSSLEGKEHVVITEADGPSTVASLMCFPQYWQEKNVEKLTGAKKMELQNLNKEVLAKVMETHPEVFTEGVTQTGLLCINFNKVGSTSEVSELVGFLCTTAEELSDSSKFLEQMTEMVQKGIEAAQKDLVKESENRLIEEGVLRQVPIVSSLVNWWSPPPKDSIQGRTFNLSSGHLDTTEKTYKYRMQVQDEDADGSFTASTPNSKNPPNNSPPKTTSTPTDANS
;
A
#
# COMPACT_ATOMS: atom_id res chain seq x y z
N MET A 1 -46.07 51.64 28.71
CA MET A 1 -46.32 50.30 29.27
C MET A 1 -47.32 49.59 28.37
N ILE A 2 -46.85 48.98 27.28
CA ILE A 2 -47.53 47.87 26.59
C ILE A 2 -46.40 46.90 26.25
N GLN A 3 -46.36 45.84 27.03
CA GLN A 3 -45.46 44.73 26.97
C GLN A 3 -46.04 43.76 25.95
N ALA A 4 -45.34 43.57 24.84
CA ALA A 4 -45.54 42.44 23.95
C ALA A 4 -44.17 42.08 23.38
N GLN A 5 -43.46 41.16 24.03
CA GLN A 5 -42.45 40.37 23.33
C GLN A 5 -43.23 39.44 22.40
N PRO A 6 -43.08 39.53 21.07
CA PRO A 6 -43.43 38.40 20.24
C PRO A 6 -42.34 37.37 20.48
N HIS A 7 -42.65 36.32 21.23
CA HIS A 7 -41.91 35.08 21.11
C HIS A 7 -42.14 34.61 19.66
N CYS A 8 -41.28 35.06 18.74
CA CYS A 8 -41.23 34.52 17.39
C CYS A 8 -40.78 33.07 17.52
N THR A 9 -41.75 32.17 17.65
CA THR A 9 -41.55 30.75 17.37
C THR A 9 -41.24 30.64 15.88
N SER A 10 -39.96 30.82 15.54
CA SER A 10 -39.44 30.52 14.21
C SER A 10 -39.64 29.03 13.99
N LEU A 11 -40.59 28.67 13.12
CA LEU A 11 -40.77 27.28 12.70
C LEU A 11 -39.47 26.83 12.02
N ALA A 12 -38.76 25.93 12.68
CA ALA A 12 -37.52 25.36 12.21
C ALA A 12 -37.61 23.84 12.36
N VAL A 13 -37.15 23.13 11.34
CA VAL A 13 -36.99 21.69 11.36
C VAL A 13 -35.55 21.41 11.76
N VAL A 14 -35.36 20.55 12.76
CA VAL A 14 -34.05 20.07 13.15
C VAL A 14 -33.98 18.59 12.82
N PHE A 15 -32.92 18.18 12.14
CA PHE A 15 -32.67 16.80 11.80
C PHE A 15 -31.25 16.41 12.21
N HIS A 16 -31.11 15.16 12.64
CA HIS A 16 -29.87 14.58 13.13
C HIS A 16 -29.64 13.29 12.34
N TYR A 17 -28.52 13.20 11.61
CA TYR A 17 -28.15 11.95 10.96
C TYR A 17 -27.71 10.94 12.03
N ARG A 18 -28.35 9.78 12.03
CA ARG A 18 -27.93 8.62 12.82
C ARG A 18 -27.67 7.46 11.87
N ALA A 19 -26.47 6.89 11.98
CA ALA A 19 -26.14 5.68 11.27
C ALA A 19 -27.14 4.58 11.67
N SER A 20 -27.74 3.92 10.69
CA SER A 20 -28.58 2.77 10.99
C SER A 20 -27.65 1.63 11.45
N PRO A 21 -27.81 1.07 12.66
CA PRO A 21 -27.19 -0.22 12.95
C PRO A 21 -27.78 -1.18 11.95
N SER A 22 -26.93 -1.79 11.12
CA SER A 22 -27.33 -2.69 10.05
C SER A 22 -28.46 -3.63 10.51
N SER A 23 -29.69 -3.38 10.10
CA SER A 23 -30.75 -4.36 10.26
C SER A 23 -30.42 -5.48 9.28
N SER A 24 -29.74 -6.51 9.76
CA SER A 24 -29.83 -7.82 9.16
C SER A 24 -31.33 -8.10 8.99
N HIS A 25 -31.76 -8.30 7.75
CA HIS A 25 -33.11 -8.71 7.44
C HIS A 25 -33.25 -10.19 7.83
N SER A 26 -33.24 -10.48 9.13
CA SER A 26 -33.65 -11.75 9.68
C SER A 26 -35.15 -11.71 9.87
N GLN A 27 -35.90 -12.25 8.91
CA GLN A 27 -37.26 -12.69 9.14
C GLN A 27 -37.20 -13.80 10.20
N SER A 28 -37.36 -13.47 11.47
CA SER A 28 -37.64 -14.46 12.51
C SER A 28 -39.15 -14.47 12.75
N SER A 29 -39.84 -15.30 11.99
CA SER A 29 -41.14 -15.83 12.40
C SER A 29 -40.94 -16.74 13.62
N GLY A 30 -41.48 -16.34 14.78
CA GLY A 30 -41.45 -17.15 15.99
C GLY A 30 -42.38 -16.56 17.05
N SER A 31 -43.63 -17.04 17.06
CA SER A 31 -44.61 -16.77 18.12
C SER A 31 -44.21 -17.44 19.45
N PRO A 32 -44.81 -17.02 20.58
CA PRO A 32 -44.26 -17.22 21.92
C PRO A 32 -44.98 -18.34 22.69
N GLU A 33 -44.25 -19.22 23.38
CA GLU A 33 -44.80 -20.04 24.47
C GLU A 33 -43.71 -20.40 25.49
N GLY A 34 -44.05 -20.37 26.79
CA GLY A 34 -43.37 -21.17 27.82
C GLY A 34 -42.84 -20.40 29.03
N SER A 35 -43.68 -20.26 30.04
CA SER A 35 -43.44 -19.71 31.38
C SER A 35 -42.68 -20.63 32.33
N GLY A 36 -41.92 -20.02 33.27
CA GLY A 36 -41.76 -20.46 34.66
C GLY A 36 -40.48 -21.23 34.99
N ASP A 37 -39.58 -20.60 35.75
CA ASP A 37 -39.24 -21.02 37.13
C ASP A 37 -38.18 -20.09 37.74
N ASP A 38 -38.42 -19.74 39.00
CA ASP A 38 -37.74 -18.71 39.80
C ASP A 38 -36.38 -19.16 40.39
N ASP A 39 -35.45 -18.19 40.39
CA ASP A 39 -34.45 -17.76 41.39
C ASP A 39 -33.84 -18.75 42.41
N ASP A 40 -32.50 -18.87 42.36
CA ASP A 40 -31.55 -18.33 43.37
C ASP A 40 -30.19 -19.06 43.26
N GLN A 41 -29.09 -18.32 43.04
CA GLN A 41 -27.83 -18.35 43.84
C GLN A 41 -26.71 -17.45 43.24
N ASP A 42 -26.42 -16.36 43.95
CA ASP A 42 -25.14 -15.79 44.38
C ASP A 42 -23.89 -15.64 43.45
N ASP A 43 -23.43 -14.38 43.43
CA ASP A 43 -22.05 -13.88 43.50
C ASP A 43 -21.00 -14.28 42.43
N VAL A 44 -20.74 -13.34 41.51
CA VAL A 44 -19.37 -12.92 41.11
C VAL A 44 -19.43 -11.55 40.43
N ASP A 45 -19.23 -10.48 41.21
CA ASP A 45 -19.08 -9.12 40.67
C ASP A 45 -17.63 -8.92 40.18
N LEU A 46 -17.39 -9.32 38.93
CA LEU A 46 -16.23 -8.90 38.15
C LEU A 46 -16.54 -9.03 36.66
N SER A 47 -17.09 -7.98 36.07
CA SER A 47 -16.99 -7.75 34.63
C SER A 47 -17.16 -6.28 34.30
N THR A 48 -16.04 -5.68 33.93
CA THR A 48 -15.89 -4.49 33.10
C THR A 48 -16.95 -4.48 32.00
N ASN A 49 -18.02 -3.70 32.19
CA ASN A 49 -18.98 -3.40 31.14
C ASN A 49 -18.34 -2.41 30.15
N SER A 50 -17.45 -2.89 29.29
CA SER A 50 -17.35 -2.34 27.94
C SER A 50 -18.45 -3.00 27.11
N SER A 51 -19.66 -2.48 27.26
CA SER A 51 -20.74 -2.73 26.32
C SER A 51 -20.31 -2.09 25.00
N ASP A 52 -19.60 -2.86 24.17
CA ASP A 52 -19.34 -2.59 22.76
C ASP A 52 -20.68 -2.62 22.03
N SER A 53 -21.47 -1.59 22.29
CA SER A 53 -22.63 -1.25 21.48
C SER A 53 -22.03 -0.70 20.21
N GLY A 54 -22.36 -1.28 19.05
CA GLY A 54 -21.91 -0.82 17.73
C GLY A 54 -22.42 0.57 17.33
N GLU A 55 -22.46 1.49 18.29
CA GLU A 55 -22.87 2.87 18.18
C GLU A 55 -21.66 3.67 17.68
N VAL A 56 -21.86 4.36 16.56
CA VAL A 56 -20.81 5.18 15.94
C VAL A 56 -20.34 6.23 16.95
N PRO A 57 -19.02 6.43 17.13
CA PRO A 57 -18.53 7.41 18.10
C PRO A 57 -19.12 8.81 17.86
N PRO A 58 -19.46 9.57 18.92
CA PRO A 58 -20.13 10.88 18.77
C PRO A 58 -19.37 11.86 17.86
N HIS A 59 -18.03 11.87 17.92
CA HIS A 59 -17.21 12.75 17.08
C HIS A 59 -17.31 12.41 15.58
N VAL A 60 -17.47 11.13 15.23
CA VAL A 60 -17.67 10.69 13.84
C VAL A 60 -19.06 11.11 13.40
N GLN A 61 -20.07 10.93 14.25
CA GLN A 61 -21.43 11.36 13.96
C GLN A 61 -21.53 12.87 13.75
N ASP A 62 -20.90 13.68 14.61
CA ASP A 62 -20.83 15.12 14.45
C ASP A 62 -20.12 15.53 13.15
N ALA A 63 -19.01 14.85 12.80
CA ALA A 63 -18.32 15.09 11.53
C ALA A 63 -19.21 14.75 10.32
N MET A 64 -19.98 13.68 10.40
CA MET A 64 -20.92 13.26 9.37
C MET A 64 -22.07 14.26 9.21
N ASN A 65 -22.60 14.80 10.32
CA ASN A 65 -23.61 15.85 10.29
C ASN A 65 -23.09 17.15 9.67
N ARG A 66 -21.87 17.60 10.03
CA ARG A 66 -21.24 18.77 9.37
C ARG A 66 -21.11 18.57 7.87
N ARG A 67 -20.59 17.40 7.49
CA ARG A 67 -20.36 17.05 6.10
C ARG A 67 -21.66 16.99 5.31
N LEU A 68 -22.72 16.42 5.89
CA LEU A 68 -24.04 16.40 5.27
C LEU A 68 -24.54 17.83 5.01
N ALA A 69 -24.34 18.74 5.97
CA ALA A 69 -24.73 20.15 5.80
C ALA A 69 -23.95 20.83 4.68
N GLU A 70 -22.63 20.60 4.59
CA GLU A 70 -21.78 21.14 3.54
C GLU A 70 -22.18 20.64 2.15
N GLN A 71 -22.41 19.32 1.99
CA GLN A 71 -22.83 18.73 0.72
C GLN A 71 -24.20 19.26 0.27
N LEU A 72 -25.15 19.38 1.21
CA LEU A 72 -26.47 19.89 0.90
C LEU A 72 -26.46 21.39 0.56
N ALA A 73 -25.62 22.18 1.23
CA ALA A 73 -25.47 23.60 0.93
C ALA A 73 -24.88 23.84 -0.47
N VAL A 74 -24.01 22.95 -0.95
CA VAL A 74 -23.47 22.98 -2.31
C VAL A 74 -24.53 22.54 -3.33
N ALA A 75 -25.29 21.48 -3.03
CA ALA A 75 -26.28 20.92 -3.94
C ALA A 75 -27.50 21.84 -4.16
N GLU A 76 -28.01 22.46 -3.09
CA GLU A 76 -29.16 23.36 -3.18
C GLU A 76 -28.94 24.63 -2.32
N PRO A 77 -28.25 25.65 -2.88
CA PRO A 77 -27.93 26.89 -2.16
C PRO A 77 -29.18 27.70 -1.75
N SER A 78 -30.32 27.46 -2.40
CA SER A 78 -31.59 28.13 -2.10
C SER A 78 -32.20 27.68 -0.76
N VAL A 79 -31.74 26.54 -0.22
CA VAL A 79 -32.16 25.96 1.05
C VAL A 79 -31.02 26.14 2.06
N ALA A 80 -31.03 27.26 2.78
CA ALA A 80 -29.99 27.51 3.78
C ALA A 80 -30.17 26.61 5.01
N ILE A 81 -29.16 25.78 5.28
CA ILE A 81 -29.07 24.89 6.45
C ILE A 81 -28.02 25.45 7.40
N GLU A 82 -28.34 25.42 8.68
CA GLU A 82 -27.45 25.83 9.77
C GLU A 82 -27.04 24.60 10.58
N VAL A 83 -25.75 24.46 10.89
CA VAL A 83 -25.29 23.45 11.84
C VAL A 83 -25.40 24.02 13.25
N ILE A 84 -26.18 23.37 14.11
CA ILE A 84 -26.40 23.77 15.49
C ILE A 84 -25.88 22.68 16.44
N ASP A 85 -25.30 23.10 17.56
CA ASP A 85 -24.89 22.19 18.62
C ASP A 85 -26.03 22.04 19.64
N ILE A 86 -26.54 20.82 19.79
CA ILE A 86 -27.63 20.50 20.72
C ILE A 86 -27.05 19.69 21.89
N PRO A 87 -27.22 20.16 23.14
CA PRO A 87 -26.75 19.43 24.31
C PRO A 87 -27.29 18.00 24.32
N LYS A 88 -26.40 17.02 24.52
CA LYS A 88 -26.64 15.56 24.50
C LYS A 88 -26.84 14.91 23.13
N GLU A 89 -27.18 15.67 22.09
CA GLU A 89 -27.39 15.14 20.73
C GLU A 89 -26.23 15.45 19.78
N GLY A 90 -25.37 16.41 20.12
CA GLY A 90 -24.24 16.83 19.30
C GLY A 90 -24.67 17.75 18.16
N GLN A 91 -23.96 17.69 17.04
CA GLN A 91 -24.18 18.59 15.92
C GLN A 91 -25.36 18.14 15.05
N CYS A 92 -26.35 19.00 14.95
CA CYS A 92 -27.58 18.77 14.20
C CYS A 92 -27.75 19.81 13.09
N LEU A 93 -28.56 19.48 12.09
CA LEU A 93 -28.86 20.36 10.97
C LEU A 93 -30.21 21.03 11.23
N ARG A 94 -30.24 22.35 11.11
CA ARG A 94 -31.42 23.19 11.30
C ARG A 94 -31.78 23.84 9.98
N PHE A 95 -33.03 23.65 9.56
CA PHE A 95 -33.63 24.29 8.41
C PHE A 95 -34.80 25.17 8.85
N SER A 96 -34.82 26.43 8.40
CA SER A 96 -35.89 27.38 8.73
C SER A 96 -36.61 27.86 7.47
N PRO A 97 -37.69 27.16 7.03
CA PRO A 97 -38.34 27.43 5.74
C PRO A 97 -38.77 28.88 5.54
N LEU A 98 -39.24 29.53 6.60
CA LEU A 98 -39.71 30.92 6.54
C LEU A 98 -38.56 31.93 6.40
N SER A 99 -37.40 31.62 6.98
CA SER A 99 -36.20 32.44 6.88
C SER A 99 -35.59 32.32 5.49
N THR A 100 -35.52 31.11 4.95
CA THR A 100 -34.93 30.85 3.63
C THR A 100 -35.84 31.32 2.50
N ALA A 101 -37.16 31.11 2.59
CA ALA A 101 -38.10 31.56 1.56
C ALA A 101 -38.04 33.08 1.34
N ARG A 102 -37.92 33.86 2.42
CA ARG A 102 -37.88 35.33 2.36
C ARG A 102 -36.55 35.88 1.84
N VAL A 103 -35.44 35.25 2.21
CA VAL A 103 -34.07 35.77 1.94
C VAL A 103 -33.48 35.17 0.67
N MET A 104 -33.69 33.88 0.44
CA MET A 104 -33.08 33.09 -0.64
C MET A 104 -34.06 32.74 -1.77
N GLY A 105 -35.34 33.06 -1.62
CA GLY A 105 -36.35 32.75 -2.64
C GLY A 105 -36.62 31.24 -2.77
N THR A 106 -36.52 30.49 -1.67
CA THR A 106 -36.80 29.05 -1.64
C THR A 106 -38.22 28.75 -2.15
N THR A 107 -38.33 27.89 -3.17
CA THR A 107 -39.59 27.42 -3.75
C THR A 107 -39.84 25.96 -3.33
N SER A 108 -41.04 25.43 -3.63
CA SER A 108 -41.33 24.00 -3.40
C SER A 108 -40.37 23.10 -4.18
N ASP A 109 -40.04 23.45 -5.43
CA ASP A 109 -39.14 22.67 -6.28
C ASP A 109 -37.73 22.55 -5.68
N HIS A 110 -37.21 23.64 -5.08
CA HIS A 110 -35.94 23.61 -4.35
C HIS A 110 -36.00 22.67 -3.13
N ILE A 111 -37.14 22.61 -2.44
CA ILE A 111 -37.33 21.68 -1.31
C ILE A 111 -37.39 20.24 -1.79
N ASP A 112 -38.07 19.95 -2.90
CA ASP A 112 -38.15 18.60 -3.46
C ASP A 112 -36.77 18.10 -3.92
N ASN A 113 -35.98 18.96 -4.58
CA ASN A 113 -34.60 18.67 -4.96
C ASN A 113 -33.71 18.46 -3.73
N PHE A 114 -33.85 19.32 -2.71
CA PHE A 114 -33.15 19.19 -1.44
C PHE A 114 -33.45 17.84 -0.77
N VAL A 115 -34.72 17.43 -0.71
CA VAL A 115 -35.12 16.14 -0.11
C VAL A 115 -34.58 14.96 -0.93
N ALA A 116 -34.57 15.06 -2.26
CA ALA A 116 -33.97 14.04 -3.11
C ALA A 116 -32.47 13.90 -2.85
N CYS A 117 -31.74 15.03 -2.79
CA CYS A 117 -30.32 15.05 -2.46
C CYS A 117 -30.05 14.52 -1.04
N LEU A 118 -30.84 14.92 -0.05
CA LEU A 118 -30.73 14.43 1.32
C LEU A 118 -30.83 12.90 1.39
N LYS A 119 -31.77 12.30 0.67
CA LYS A 119 -31.92 10.84 0.62
C LYS A 119 -30.69 10.16 0.01
N GLU A 120 -30.18 10.69 -1.10
CA GLU A 120 -28.98 10.17 -1.75
C GLU A 120 -27.76 10.27 -0.83
N GLN A 121 -27.58 11.42 -0.17
CA GLN A 121 -26.47 11.65 0.75
C GLN A 121 -26.57 10.75 1.98
N VAL A 122 -27.75 10.50 2.55
CA VAL A 122 -27.90 9.57 3.68
C VAL A 122 -27.46 8.15 3.29
N ILE A 123 -27.89 7.65 2.12
CA ILE A 123 -27.47 6.33 1.62
C ILE A 123 -25.95 6.29 1.41
N PHE A 124 -25.39 7.35 0.82
CA PHE A 124 -23.96 7.46 0.59
C PHE A 124 -23.15 7.44 1.90
N MET A 125 -23.63 8.15 2.92
CA MET A 125 -23.00 8.22 4.25
C MET A 125 -23.06 6.87 4.98
N ASP A 126 -24.19 6.16 4.90
CA ASP A 126 -24.32 4.80 5.44
C ASP A 126 -23.34 3.84 4.74
N ASN A 127 -23.22 3.93 3.42
CA ASN A 127 -22.25 3.13 2.66
C ASN A 127 -20.80 3.43 3.05
N ILE A 128 -20.46 4.70 3.32
CA ILE A 128 -19.12 5.07 3.81
C ILE A 128 -18.84 4.41 5.17
N LEU A 129 -19.78 4.47 6.11
CA LEU A 129 -19.59 3.87 7.44
C LEU A 129 -19.44 2.35 7.35
N LEU A 130 -20.27 1.69 6.54
CA LEU A 130 -20.13 0.26 6.28
C LEU A 130 -18.79 -0.09 5.64
N ALA A 131 -18.35 0.71 4.66
CA ALA A 131 -17.05 0.52 4.03
C ALA A 131 -15.89 0.77 5.01
N GLN A 132 -15.99 1.75 5.91
CA GLN A 132 -15.00 2.01 6.97
C GLN A 132 -14.86 0.83 7.92
N LEU A 133 -15.98 0.24 8.34
CA LEU A 133 -15.99 -0.96 9.17
C LEU A 133 -15.38 -2.15 8.42
N ALA A 134 -15.72 -2.33 7.14
CA ALA A 134 -15.16 -3.39 6.32
C ALA A 134 -13.64 -3.22 6.13
N VAL A 135 -13.15 -2.00 5.85
CA VAL A 135 -11.70 -1.73 5.76
C VAL A 135 -11.01 -2.08 7.08
N ARG A 136 -11.56 -1.64 8.21
CA ARG A 136 -11.00 -1.92 9.54
C ARG A 136 -10.91 -3.42 9.79
N SER A 137 -12.00 -4.15 9.54
CA SER A 137 -12.05 -5.61 9.71
C SER A 137 -11.07 -6.32 8.77
N SER A 138 -10.97 -5.88 7.50
CA SER A 138 -10.01 -6.45 6.54
C SER A 138 -8.54 -6.18 6.89
N LEU A 139 -8.26 -5.16 7.70
CA LEU A 139 -6.92 -4.85 8.19
C LEU A 139 -6.58 -5.53 9.52
N GLU A 140 -7.54 -6.19 10.18
CA GLU A 140 -7.26 -6.98 11.38
C GLU A 140 -6.21 -8.05 11.07
N GLY A 141 -5.12 -8.08 11.85
CA GLY A 141 -3.97 -8.96 11.63
C GLY A 141 -2.95 -8.48 10.59
N LYS A 142 -3.21 -7.38 9.86
CA LYS A 142 -2.28 -6.81 8.88
C LYS A 142 -1.58 -5.57 9.44
N GLU A 143 -0.59 -5.78 10.30
CA GLU A 143 0.07 -4.66 10.98
C GLU A 143 0.92 -3.74 10.07
N HIS A 144 1.12 -4.09 8.80
CA HIS A 144 1.95 -3.31 7.86
C HIS A 144 1.16 -2.21 7.13
N VAL A 145 -0.16 -2.19 7.24
CA VAL A 145 -1.00 -1.09 6.73
C VAL A 145 -1.73 -0.45 7.89
N VAL A 146 -1.55 0.85 8.07
CA VAL A 146 -2.14 1.60 9.18
C VAL A 146 -3.14 2.62 8.64
N ILE A 147 -4.34 2.64 9.23
CA ILE A 147 -5.32 3.69 8.97
C ILE A 147 -4.81 4.98 9.60
N THR A 148 -4.69 6.02 8.79
CA THR A 148 -4.28 7.37 9.20
C THR A 148 -5.40 8.35 8.90
N GLU A 149 -5.45 9.46 9.63
CA GLU A 149 -6.36 10.56 9.32
C GLU A 149 -5.74 11.42 8.20
N ALA A 150 -6.38 11.45 7.03
CA ALA A 150 -6.09 12.42 5.98
C ALA A 150 -7.34 13.25 5.66
N ASP A 151 -7.11 14.50 5.28
CA ASP A 151 -8.18 15.42 4.93
C ASP A 151 -8.77 15.07 3.56
N GLY A 152 -10.05 14.69 3.54
CA GLY A 152 -10.75 14.35 2.31
C GLY A 152 -12.26 14.26 2.53
N PRO A 153 -13.08 15.09 1.85
CA PRO A 153 -14.53 15.12 2.06
C PRO A 153 -15.27 13.93 1.41
N SER A 154 -14.57 12.92 0.89
CA SER A 154 -15.16 11.71 0.28
C SER A 154 -14.41 10.41 0.57
N THR A 155 -13.46 10.44 1.49
CA THR A 155 -12.58 9.29 1.72
C THR A 155 -13.17 8.38 2.79
N VAL A 156 -13.27 7.09 2.49
CA VAL A 156 -13.65 6.02 3.43
C VAL A 156 -12.53 5.89 4.46
N ALA A 157 -11.30 5.64 4.01
CA ALA A 157 -10.15 5.51 4.88
C ALA A 157 -8.88 5.97 4.15
N SER A 158 -7.95 6.56 4.90
CA SER A 158 -6.61 6.85 4.39
C SER A 158 -5.65 5.85 4.97
N LEU A 159 -4.88 5.21 4.09
CA LEU A 159 -4.03 4.06 4.42
C LEU A 159 -2.58 4.43 4.20
N MET A 160 -1.72 4.01 5.13
CA MET A 160 -0.28 4.15 5.02
C MET A 160 0.36 2.77 5.08
N CYS A 161 1.10 2.43 4.04
CA CYS A 161 1.79 1.17 3.91
C CYS A 161 3.22 1.31 4.45
N PHE A 162 3.56 0.46 5.42
CA PHE A 162 4.89 0.35 6.02
C PHE A 162 5.57 -0.94 5.52
N PRO A 163 6.89 -0.93 5.33
CA PRO A 163 7.62 -2.16 5.07
C PRO A 163 7.46 -3.15 6.24
N GLN A 164 7.23 -4.43 5.94
CA GLN A 164 6.91 -5.44 6.96
C GLN A 164 8.04 -5.65 7.98
N TYR A 165 9.29 -5.39 7.57
CA TYR A 165 10.48 -5.53 8.41
C TYR A 165 10.70 -4.33 9.36
N TRP A 166 9.84 -3.30 9.33
CA TRP A 166 9.92 -2.17 10.25
C TRP A 166 9.20 -2.47 11.57
N GLN A 167 9.92 -2.30 12.68
CA GLN A 167 9.36 -2.40 14.03
C GLN A 167 8.68 -1.09 14.49
N GLU A 168 9.22 0.06 14.10
CA GLU A 168 8.66 1.37 14.44
C GLU A 168 7.74 1.83 13.31
N LYS A 169 6.44 1.89 13.60
CA LYS A 169 5.37 2.31 12.68
C LYS A 169 4.81 3.68 13.05
N ASN A 170 5.34 4.31 14.10
CA ASN A 170 4.95 5.66 14.45
C ASN A 170 5.71 6.67 13.58
N VAL A 171 4.97 7.38 12.74
CA VAL A 171 5.48 8.38 11.80
C VAL A 171 6.31 9.48 12.49
N GLU A 172 5.95 9.89 13.70
CA GLU A 172 6.62 11.00 14.39
C GLU A 172 8.03 10.64 14.84
N LYS A 173 8.26 9.38 15.21
CA LYS A 173 9.55 8.86 15.69
C LYS A 173 10.51 8.51 14.56
N LEU A 174 10.05 8.51 13.30
CA LEU A 174 10.90 8.18 12.15
C LEU A 174 11.90 9.30 11.85
N THR A 175 13.13 8.91 11.51
CA THR A 175 14.15 9.81 10.98
C THR A 175 13.75 10.32 9.58
N GLY A 176 14.32 11.45 9.14
CA GLY A 176 14.01 12.02 7.82
C GLY A 176 14.25 11.06 6.65
N ALA A 177 15.31 10.24 6.73
CA ALA A 177 15.60 9.22 5.73
C ALA A 177 14.50 8.15 5.66
N LYS A 178 14.04 7.64 6.81
CA LYS A 178 12.94 6.66 6.86
C LYS A 178 11.63 7.27 6.36
N LYS A 179 11.35 8.53 6.67
CA LYS A 179 10.16 9.22 6.14
C LYS A 179 10.17 9.29 4.61
N MET A 180 11.33 9.54 4.02
CA MET A 180 11.50 9.57 2.56
C MET A 180 11.33 8.18 1.93
N GLU A 181 11.89 7.14 2.55
CA GLU A 181 11.70 5.74 2.14
C GLU A 181 10.22 5.34 2.18
N LEU A 182 9.53 5.70 3.27
CA LEU A 182 8.09 5.47 3.43
C LEU A 182 7.28 6.19 2.35
N GLN A 183 7.61 7.44 2.05
CA GLN A 183 6.96 8.20 0.97
C GLN A 183 7.17 7.56 -0.39
N ASN A 184 8.39 7.09 -0.69
CA ASN A 184 8.68 6.42 -1.95
C ASN A 184 7.88 5.12 -2.08
N LEU A 185 7.85 4.28 -1.03
CA LEU A 185 7.04 3.06 -1.02
C LEU A 185 5.55 3.39 -1.24
N ASN A 186 4.98 4.31 -0.47
CA ASN A 186 3.57 4.65 -0.61
C ASN A 186 3.24 5.22 -2.00
N LYS A 187 4.17 5.97 -2.60
CA LYS A 187 4.03 6.49 -3.97
C LYS A 187 4.04 5.37 -5.02
N GLU A 188 4.93 4.39 -4.87
CA GLU A 188 5.01 3.24 -5.78
C GLU A 188 3.79 2.34 -5.64
N VAL A 189 3.38 2.04 -4.40
CA VAL A 189 2.14 1.29 -4.12
C VAL A 189 0.94 2.00 -4.72
N LEU A 190 0.81 3.31 -4.49
CA LEU A 190 -0.27 4.12 -5.05
C LEU A 190 -0.30 4.03 -6.58
N ALA A 191 0.85 4.22 -7.24
CA ALA A 191 0.95 4.13 -8.69
C ALA A 191 0.49 2.76 -9.21
N LYS A 192 0.84 1.67 -8.50
CA LYS A 192 0.48 0.33 -8.91
C LYS A 192 -1.01 0.01 -8.69
N VAL A 193 -1.59 0.43 -7.57
CA VAL A 193 -3.02 0.21 -7.32
C VAL A 193 -3.89 1.09 -8.21
N MET A 194 -3.45 2.31 -8.54
CA MET A 194 -4.16 3.20 -9.48
C MET A 194 -4.13 2.69 -10.92
N GLU A 195 -3.11 1.90 -11.32
CA GLU A 195 -3.09 1.24 -12.63
C GLU A 195 -4.24 0.24 -12.77
N THR A 196 -4.63 -0.41 -11.67
CA THR A 196 -5.65 -1.47 -11.66
C THR A 196 -7.04 -0.92 -11.31
N HIS A 197 -7.11 0.01 -10.35
CA HIS A 197 -8.36 0.56 -9.79
C HIS A 197 -8.26 2.08 -9.58
N PRO A 198 -8.24 2.90 -10.65
CA PRO A 198 -8.11 4.35 -10.57
C PRO A 198 -9.32 5.04 -9.90
N GLU A 199 -10.49 4.41 -9.89
CA GLU A 199 -11.73 4.94 -9.32
C GLU A 199 -11.82 4.79 -7.79
N VAL A 200 -11.05 3.85 -7.22
CA VAL A 200 -11.09 3.51 -5.80
C VAL A 200 -10.02 4.26 -5.02
N PHE A 201 -8.79 4.29 -5.56
CA PHE A 201 -7.61 4.81 -4.89
C PHE A 201 -7.21 6.18 -5.39
N THR A 202 -6.90 7.08 -4.47
CA THR A 202 -6.38 8.42 -4.79
C THR A 202 -5.22 8.79 -3.89
N GLU A 203 -4.45 9.79 -4.31
CA GLU A 203 -3.40 10.39 -3.50
C GLU A 203 -4.01 11.16 -2.32
N GLY A 204 -3.49 10.91 -1.12
CA GLY A 204 -3.82 11.64 0.09
C GLY A 204 -2.57 12.20 0.76
N VAL A 205 -2.75 13.23 1.58
CA VAL A 205 -1.68 13.81 2.40
C VAL A 205 -2.15 13.82 3.84
N THR A 206 -1.35 13.20 4.71
CA THR A 206 -1.59 13.20 6.16
C THR A 206 -1.31 14.57 6.77
N GLN A 207 -1.79 14.81 7.99
CA GLN A 207 -1.48 16.04 8.75
C GLN A 207 0.04 16.28 8.92
N THR A 208 0.85 15.21 8.87
CA THR A 208 2.31 15.27 8.95
C THR A 208 3.01 15.63 7.63
N GLY A 209 2.25 15.79 6.54
CA GLY A 209 2.78 16.07 5.20
C GLY A 209 3.31 14.84 4.46
N LEU A 210 3.09 13.63 4.99
CA LEU A 210 3.45 12.38 4.30
C LEU A 210 2.33 11.92 3.38
N LEU A 211 2.73 11.30 2.26
CA LEU A 211 1.83 10.71 1.28
C LEU A 211 1.15 9.48 1.86
N CYS A 212 -0.16 9.41 1.73
CA CYS A 212 -0.99 8.26 2.06
C CYS A 212 -1.92 7.93 0.90
N ILE A 213 -2.55 6.76 0.98
CA ILE A 213 -3.42 6.21 -0.05
C ILE A 213 -4.86 6.37 0.42
N ASN A 214 -5.63 7.23 -0.24
CA ASN A 214 -7.04 7.45 0.07
C ASN A 214 -7.91 6.40 -0.62
N PHE A 215 -8.70 5.68 0.16
CA PHE A 215 -9.72 4.75 -0.29
C PHE A 215 -11.06 5.49 -0.36
N ASN A 216 -11.61 5.73 -1.55
CA ASN A 216 -12.76 6.62 -1.71
C ASN A 216 -14.09 5.90 -1.91
N LYS A 217 -14.11 4.88 -2.77
CA LYS A 217 -15.38 4.30 -3.20
C LYS A 217 -15.27 2.82 -3.45
N VAL A 218 -16.25 2.09 -2.95
CA VAL A 218 -16.54 0.73 -3.38
C VAL A 218 -18.05 0.55 -3.49
N GLY A 219 -18.49 -0.36 -4.35
CA GLY A 219 -19.91 -0.65 -4.53
C GLY A 219 -20.46 -1.53 -3.41
N SER A 220 -19.77 -2.63 -3.08
CA SER A 220 -20.22 -3.61 -2.08
C SER A 220 -19.19 -3.87 -0.98
N THR A 221 -19.63 -4.24 0.22
CA THR A 221 -18.74 -4.53 1.36
C THR A 221 -17.76 -5.68 1.09
N SER A 222 -18.15 -6.65 0.24
CA SER A 222 -17.27 -7.75 -0.19
C SER A 222 -16.09 -7.26 -1.04
N GLU A 223 -16.32 -6.29 -1.94
CA GLU A 223 -15.26 -5.71 -2.77
C GLU A 223 -14.22 -4.96 -1.92
N VAL A 224 -14.64 -4.36 -0.79
CA VAL A 224 -13.70 -3.69 0.15
C VAL A 224 -12.59 -4.64 0.56
N SER A 225 -12.95 -5.85 0.98
CA SER A 225 -11.98 -6.80 1.51
C SER A 225 -11.00 -7.29 0.46
N GLU A 226 -11.47 -7.48 -0.78
CA GLU A 226 -10.63 -7.88 -1.91
C GLU A 226 -9.65 -6.76 -2.28
N LEU A 227 -10.12 -5.52 -2.36
CA LEU A 227 -9.28 -4.36 -2.70
C LEU A 227 -8.27 -4.03 -1.62
N VAL A 228 -8.66 -4.13 -0.34
CA VAL A 228 -7.72 -4.00 0.79
C VAL A 228 -6.70 -5.14 0.75
N GLY A 229 -7.14 -6.37 0.45
CA GLY A 229 -6.23 -7.51 0.24
C GLY A 229 -5.22 -7.26 -0.87
N PHE A 230 -5.69 -6.82 -2.04
CA PHE A 230 -4.85 -6.45 -3.19
C PHE A 230 -3.84 -5.35 -2.85
N LEU A 231 -4.27 -4.30 -2.15
CA LEU A 231 -3.37 -3.23 -1.67
C LEU A 231 -2.27 -3.79 -0.75
N CYS A 232 -2.63 -4.64 0.21
CA CYS A 232 -1.68 -5.23 1.14
C CYS A 232 -0.65 -6.12 0.42
N THR A 233 -1.11 -6.99 -0.48
CA THR A 233 -0.22 -7.83 -1.31
C THR A 233 0.71 -6.96 -2.17
N THR A 234 0.19 -5.91 -2.80
CA THR A 234 1.00 -4.99 -3.60
C THR A 234 2.06 -4.28 -2.74
N ALA A 235 1.70 -3.85 -1.53
CA ALA A 235 2.62 -3.23 -0.59
C ALA A 235 3.73 -4.18 -0.12
N GLU A 236 3.37 -5.44 0.15
CA GLU A 236 4.32 -6.50 0.53
C GLU A 236 5.30 -6.80 -0.60
N GLU A 237 4.81 -7.02 -1.82
CA GLU A 237 5.64 -7.31 -3.00
C GLU A 237 6.64 -6.18 -3.31
N LEU A 238 6.21 -4.92 -3.21
CA LEU A 238 7.09 -3.77 -3.46
C LEU A 238 8.08 -3.54 -2.32
N SER A 239 7.67 -3.74 -1.07
CA SER A 239 8.55 -3.70 0.10
C SER A 239 9.66 -4.77 -0.01
N ASP A 240 9.29 -6.00 -0.36
CA ASP A 240 10.23 -7.12 -0.44
C ASP A 240 11.17 -7.00 -1.64
N SER A 241 10.66 -6.54 -2.78
CA SER A 241 11.48 -6.26 -3.96
C SER A 241 12.55 -5.20 -3.67
N SER A 242 12.18 -4.13 -2.95
CA SER A 242 13.12 -3.07 -2.54
C SER A 242 14.22 -3.62 -1.65
N LYS A 243 13.85 -4.40 -0.61
CA LYS A 243 14.80 -5.06 0.29
C LYS A 243 15.72 -6.05 -0.43
N PHE A 244 15.19 -6.82 -1.36
CA PHE A 244 15.98 -7.77 -2.14
C PHE A 244 17.04 -7.08 -3.00
N LEU A 245 16.69 -5.95 -3.63
CA LEU A 245 17.64 -5.14 -4.40
C LEU A 245 18.73 -4.52 -3.52
N GLU A 246 18.38 -4.07 -2.31
CA GLU A 246 19.35 -3.58 -1.34
C GLU A 246 20.33 -4.67 -0.92
N GLN A 247 19.84 -5.87 -0.60
CA GLN A 247 20.67 -7.01 -0.24
C GLN A 247 21.63 -7.41 -1.38
N MET A 248 21.15 -7.43 -2.62
CA MET A 248 22.01 -7.69 -3.78
C MET A 248 23.06 -6.60 -3.98
N THR A 249 22.69 -5.34 -3.78
CA THR A 249 23.63 -4.21 -3.89
C THR A 249 24.74 -4.33 -2.83
N GLU A 250 24.38 -4.64 -1.60
CA GLU A 250 25.35 -4.86 -0.50
C GLU A 250 26.28 -6.04 -0.81
N MET A 251 25.73 -7.15 -1.31
CA MET A 251 26.52 -8.33 -1.67
C MET A 251 27.49 -8.04 -2.81
N VAL A 252 27.04 -7.30 -3.84
CA VAL A 252 27.89 -6.86 -4.97
C VAL A 252 28.99 -5.94 -4.47
N GLN A 253 28.68 -4.96 -3.62
CA GLN A 253 29.67 -4.04 -3.07
C GLN A 253 30.74 -4.80 -2.27
N LYS A 254 30.32 -5.69 -1.36
CA LYS A 254 31.25 -6.55 -0.61
C LYS A 254 32.07 -7.46 -1.52
N GLY A 255 31.45 -8.00 -2.57
CA GLY A 255 32.14 -8.80 -3.59
C GLY A 255 33.23 -8.01 -4.31
N ILE A 256 32.97 -6.75 -4.67
CA ILE A 256 33.95 -5.85 -5.32
C ILE A 256 35.09 -5.51 -4.35
N GLU A 257 34.78 -5.15 -3.11
CA GLU A 257 35.78 -4.82 -2.09
C GLU A 257 36.69 -6.02 -1.79
N ALA A 258 36.11 -7.22 -1.66
CA ALA A 258 36.86 -8.47 -1.48
C ALA A 258 37.72 -8.81 -2.70
N ALA A 259 37.17 -8.67 -3.92
CA ALA A 259 37.93 -8.87 -5.15
C ALA A 259 39.13 -7.93 -5.24
N GLN A 260 38.94 -6.64 -4.93
CA GLN A 260 40.01 -5.63 -4.95
C GLN A 260 41.07 -5.93 -3.90
N LYS A 261 40.66 -6.30 -2.68
CA LYS A 261 41.60 -6.66 -1.61
C LYS A 261 42.46 -7.87 -1.98
N ASP A 262 41.84 -8.92 -2.55
CA ASP A 262 42.57 -10.10 -2.96
C ASP A 262 43.50 -9.80 -4.14
N LEU A 263 43.10 -8.92 -5.07
CA LEU A 263 43.95 -8.53 -6.21
C LEU A 263 45.19 -7.77 -5.73
N VAL A 264 45.02 -6.87 -4.75
CA VAL A 264 46.16 -6.15 -4.14
C VAL A 264 47.08 -7.13 -3.42
N LYS A 265 46.54 -8.02 -2.59
CA LYS A 265 47.34 -9.02 -1.85
C LYS A 265 48.15 -9.92 -2.79
N GLU A 266 47.53 -10.34 -3.89
CA GLU A 266 48.21 -11.15 -4.90
C GLU A 266 49.29 -10.37 -5.65
N SER A 267 49.03 -9.09 -5.96
CA SER A 267 50.05 -8.21 -6.53
C SER A 267 51.25 -8.00 -5.59
N GLU A 268 51.00 -7.87 -4.27
CA GLU A 268 52.05 -7.76 -3.26
C GLU A 268 52.85 -9.06 -3.14
N ASN A 269 52.18 -10.22 -3.07
CA ASN A 269 52.84 -11.52 -3.07
C ASN A 269 53.69 -11.72 -4.32
N ARG A 270 53.17 -11.35 -5.50
CA ARG A 270 53.91 -11.39 -6.76
C ARG A 270 55.13 -10.48 -6.72
N LEU A 271 55.00 -9.25 -6.21
CA LEU A 271 56.13 -8.33 -6.04
C LEU A 271 57.18 -8.88 -5.07
N ILE A 272 56.77 -9.59 -4.01
CA ILE A 272 57.68 -10.24 -3.06
C ILE A 272 58.40 -11.42 -3.75
N GLU A 273 57.68 -12.25 -4.50
CA GLU A 273 58.24 -13.38 -5.25
C GLU A 273 59.22 -12.92 -6.34
N GLU A 274 58.90 -11.85 -7.07
CA GLU A 274 59.74 -11.29 -8.12
C GLU A 274 60.88 -10.40 -7.57
N GLY A 275 60.71 -9.82 -6.38
CA GLY A 275 61.58 -8.79 -5.79
C GLY A 275 62.82 -9.30 -5.05
N VAL A 276 62.86 -10.57 -4.63
CA VAL A 276 64.02 -11.14 -3.90
C VAL A 276 65.15 -11.61 -4.84
N LEU A 277 64.85 -11.91 -6.11
CA LEU A 277 65.82 -12.53 -7.04
C LEU A 277 66.59 -11.54 -7.93
N ARG A 278 66.32 -10.23 -7.87
CA ARG A 278 66.93 -9.24 -8.79
C ARG A 278 68.04 -8.36 -8.20
N GLN A 279 68.36 -8.48 -6.91
CA GLN A 279 69.38 -7.63 -6.26
C GLN A 279 70.68 -8.32 -5.87
N VAL A 280 70.89 -9.60 -6.22
CA VAL A 280 72.17 -10.28 -5.94
C VAL A 280 72.96 -10.49 -7.23
N PRO A 281 74.03 -9.72 -7.48
CA PRO A 281 74.96 -10.03 -8.56
C PRO A 281 75.83 -11.22 -8.13
N ILE A 282 75.36 -12.44 -8.37
CA ILE A 282 76.24 -13.61 -8.37
C ILE A 282 76.50 -13.95 -9.84
N VAL A 283 77.66 -13.51 -10.31
CA VAL A 283 78.23 -13.81 -11.63
C VAL A 283 78.17 -15.31 -11.94
N SER A 284 77.19 -15.77 -12.74
CA SER A 284 77.25 -17.10 -13.37
C SER A 284 76.21 -17.41 -14.47
N SER A 285 75.09 -16.68 -14.62
CA SER A 285 74.09 -17.07 -15.64
C SER A 285 73.51 -15.91 -16.44
N LEU A 286 74.20 -15.57 -17.53
CA LEU A 286 73.71 -14.68 -18.59
C LEU A 286 72.48 -15.25 -19.35
N VAL A 287 72.09 -16.50 -19.07
CA VAL A 287 70.98 -17.19 -19.73
C VAL A 287 69.61 -16.74 -19.19
N ASN A 288 69.55 -16.23 -17.95
CA ASN A 288 68.30 -15.79 -17.33
C ASN A 288 67.88 -14.37 -17.75
N TRP A 289 68.78 -13.59 -18.37
CA TRP A 289 68.50 -12.22 -18.86
C TRP A 289 67.91 -12.20 -20.28
N TRP A 290 67.94 -13.34 -20.98
CA TRP A 290 67.44 -13.47 -22.35
C TRP A 290 66.13 -14.27 -22.45
N SER A 291 65.63 -14.77 -21.32
CA SER A 291 64.32 -15.43 -21.28
C SER A 291 63.22 -14.37 -21.30
N PRO A 292 62.20 -14.49 -22.16
CA PRO A 292 61.08 -13.55 -22.18
C PRO A 292 60.49 -13.44 -20.77
N PRO A 293 60.13 -12.24 -20.29
CA PRO A 293 59.43 -12.12 -19.03
C PRO A 293 58.17 -13.01 -19.07
N PRO A 294 57.87 -13.76 -17.99
CA PRO A 294 56.62 -14.50 -17.90
C PRO A 294 55.47 -13.54 -18.20
N LYS A 295 54.54 -13.98 -19.05
CA LYS A 295 53.46 -13.13 -19.57
C LYS A 295 52.72 -12.48 -18.39
N ASP A 296 52.67 -11.16 -18.37
CA ASP A 296 51.84 -10.36 -17.47
C ASP A 296 50.35 -10.64 -17.78
N SER A 297 49.83 -11.80 -17.40
CA SER A 297 48.39 -12.00 -17.39
C SER A 297 47.86 -11.44 -16.08
N ILE A 298 47.27 -10.25 -16.14
CA ILE A 298 46.48 -9.71 -15.03
C ILE A 298 45.36 -10.72 -14.74
N GLN A 299 45.46 -11.47 -13.64
CA GLN A 299 44.40 -12.37 -13.21
C GLN A 299 43.22 -11.52 -12.76
N GLY A 300 42.11 -11.58 -13.49
CA GLY A 300 40.86 -10.97 -13.05
C GLY A 300 40.12 -11.87 -12.05
N ARG A 301 39.23 -11.28 -11.26
CA ARG A 301 38.25 -11.99 -10.44
C ARG A 301 36.85 -11.69 -10.95
N THR A 302 35.98 -12.69 -10.93
CA THR A 302 34.55 -12.56 -11.22
C THR A 302 33.76 -12.97 -9.99
N PHE A 303 32.74 -12.20 -9.63
CA PHE A 303 31.87 -12.51 -8.50
C PHE A 303 30.60 -13.19 -9.02
N ASN A 304 30.28 -14.37 -8.50
CA ASN A 304 29.05 -15.08 -8.85
C ASN A 304 27.95 -14.75 -7.84
N LEU A 305 26.92 -14.05 -8.30
CA LEU A 305 25.80 -13.60 -7.47
C LEU A 305 24.96 -14.75 -6.91
N SER A 306 24.91 -15.90 -7.61
CA SER A 306 24.10 -17.05 -7.21
C SER A 306 24.78 -17.90 -6.14
N SER A 307 26.12 -18.00 -6.16
CA SER A 307 26.88 -18.76 -5.17
C SER A 307 27.50 -17.89 -4.07
N GLY A 308 27.53 -16.56 -4.25
CA GLY A 308 28.19 -15.62 -3.35
C GLY A 308 29.71 -15.79 -3.30
N HIS A 309 30.32 -16.49 -4.28
CA HIS A 309 31.75 -16.80 -4.29
C HIS A 309 32.53 -16.01 -5.35
N LEU A 310 33.80 -15.73 -5.05
CA LEU A 310 34.75 -15.11 -5.96
C LEU A 310 35.48 -16.20 -6.75
N ASP A 311 35.32 -16.19 -8.07
CA ASP A 311 36.00 -17.09 -8.98
C ASP A 311 37.08 -16.36 -9.80
N THR A 312 38.15 -17.07 -10.15
CA THR A 312 39.19 -16.54 -11.04
C THR A 312 38.69 -16.45 -12.49
N THR A 313 38.98 -15.35 -13.18
CA THR A 313 38.54 -15.14 -14.58
C THR A 313 39.30 -16.00 -15.58
N GLU A 314 40.33 -16.75 -15.19
CA GLU A 314 41.08 -17.61 -16.10
C GLU A 314 40.20 -18.67 -16.77
N LYS A 315 39.23 -19.24 -16.05
CA LYS A 315 38.32 -20.25 -16.64
C LYS A 315 37.46 -19.63 -17.74
N THR A 316 36.99 -18.40 -17.52
CA THR A 316 36.20 -17.63 -18.48
C THR A 316 37.02 -17.22 -19.70
N TYR A 317 38.26 -16.75 -19.49
CA TYR A 317 39.18 -16.40 -20.57
C TYR A 317 39.60 -17.62 -21.38
N LYS A 318 39.95 -18.74 -20.73
CA LYS A 318 40.34 -19.99 -21.42
C LYS A 318 39.21 -20.52 -22.30
N TYR A 319 37.97 -20.50 -21.80
CA TYR A 319 36.81 -20.90 -22.60
C TYR A 319 36.56 -19.96 -23.78
N ARG A 320 36.63 -18.64 -23.57
CA ARG A 320 36.47 -17.64 -24.65
C ARG A 320 37.58 -17.72 -25.70
N MET A 321 38.82 -17.97 -25.29
CA MET A 321 39.94 -18.17 -26.22
C MET A 321 39.80 -19.46 -27.01
N GLN A 322 39.35 -20.56 -26.39
CA GLN A 322 39.10 -21.82 -27.10
C GLN A 322 38.00 -21.68 -28.15
N VAL A 323 36.90 -20.97 -27.84
CA VAL A 323 35.85 -20.68 -28.83
C VAL A 323 36.37 -19.79 -29.96
N GLN A 324 37.27 -18.85 -29.67
CA GLN A 324 37.86 -17.98 -30.69
C GLN A 324 38.93 -18.70 -31.54
N ASP A 325 39.63 -19.70 -30.99
CA ASP A 325 40.55 -20.57 -31.73
C ASP A 325 39.79 -21.55 -32.65
N GLU A 326 38.53 -21.88 -32.33
CA GLU A 326 37.63 -22.70 -33.19
C GLU A 326 36.98 -21.89 -34.33
N ASP A 327 36.78 -20.57 -34.15
CA ASP A 327 36.22 -19.67 -35.17
C ASP A 327 37.28 -19.06 -36.12
N ALA A 328 38.57 -19.36 -35.94
CA ALA A 328 39.66 -18.83 -36.75
C ALA A 328 39.86 -19.51 -38.12
N ASP A 329 38.90 -20.32 -38.57
CA ASP A 329 38.83 -20.86 -39.95
C ASP A 329 37.54 -20.42 -40.69
N GLY A 330 36.99 -19.26 -40.34
CA GLY A 330 35.78 -18.72 -40.96
C GLY A 330 35.72 -17.19 -40.96
N SER A 331 35.65 -16.62 -42.16
CA SER A 331 35.54 -15.18 -42.47
C SER A 331 34.64 -14.35 -41.53
N PHE A 332 35.11 -13.14 -41.21
CA PHE A 332 34.41 -12.00 -40.62
C PHE A 332 32.89 -11.94 -40.91
N THR A 333 32.06 -11.97 -39.87
CA THR A 333 30.92 -11.05 -39.73
C THR A 333 30.69 -10.71 -38.26
N ALA A 334 30.61 -9.41 -37.96
CA ALA A 334 30.19 -8.92 -36.66
C ALA A 334 28.72 -9.26 -36.44
N SER A 335 28.39 -9.96 -35.34
CA SER A 335 27.01 -10.13 -34.90
C SER A 335 26.97 -10.25 -33.38
N THR A 336 26.45 -9.19 -32.75
CA THR A 336 26.04 -9.13 -31.36
C THR A 336 24.97 -10.18 -31.07
N PRO A 337 25.09 -11.05 -30.03
CA PRO A 337 23.96 -11.87 -29.63
C PRO A 337 23.25 -11.26 -28.42
N ASN A 338 22.04 -10.80 -28.73
CA ASN A 338 20.91 -10.58 -27.85
C ASN A 338 20.73 -11.72 -26.84
N SER A 339 20.48 -11.37 -25.58
CA SER A 339 19.96 -12.28 -24.56
C SER A 339 18.51 -12.66 -24.88
N LYS A 340 18.21 -13.96 -24.96
CA LYS A 340 16.84 -14.50 -24.95
C LYS A 340 16.71 -15.58 -23.89
N ASN A 341 15.94 -15.21 -22.85
CA ASN A 341 15.03 -15.93 -21.95
C ASN A 341 15.08 -17.47 -21.70
N PRO A 342 14.57 -17.91 -20.52
CA PRO A 342 14.73 -19.24 -19.94
C PRO A 342 13.60 -20.23 -20.31
N PRO A 343 13.68 -21.52 -19.90
CA PRO A 343 13.05 -22.64 -20.61
C PRO A 343 11.63 -22.97 -20.16
N ASN A 344 10.79 -23.35 -21.12
CA ASN A 344 9.45 -23.91 -20.88
C ASN A 344 9.45 -25.42 -21.13
N ASN A 345 9.08 -26.19 -20.09
CA ASN A 345 8.83 -27.62 -20.14
C ASN A 345 7.56 -27.90 -20.96
N SER A 346 7.58 -28.91 -21.83
CA SER A 346 6.34 -29.52 -22.33
C SER A 346 6.45 -31.06 -22.45
N PRO A 347 5.33 -31.80 -22.27
CA PRO A 347 5.31 -33.24 -21.98
C PRO A 347 5.20 -34.10 -23.25
N PRO A 348 5.34 -35.45 -23.13
CA PRO A 348 5.48 -36.34 -24.28
C PRO A 348 4.15 -36.71 -24.94
N LYS A 349 4.23 -36.95 -26.25
CA LYS A 349 3.14 -37.36 -27.15
C LYS A 349 3.21 -38.88 -27.39
N THR A 350 2.11 -39.60 -27.19
CA THR A 350 1.91 -40.94 -27.77
C THR A 350 0.55 -41.06 -28.47
N THR A 351 0.67 -41.58 -29.68
CA THR A 351 -0.25 -41.89 -30.78
C THR A 351 -1.45 -42.78 -30.45
N SER A 352 -2.62 -42.47 -31.03
CA SER A 352 -3.43 -43.40 -31.85
C SER A 352 -4.53 -42.66 -32.64
N THR A 353 -4.77 -43.16 -33.85
CA THR A 353 -5.54 -42.63 -34.99
C THR A 353 -7.00 -43.16 -35.01
N PRO A 354 -7.77 -43.11 -36.13
CA PRO A 354 -8.67 -42.00 -36.54
C PRO A 354 -10.11 -42.49 -36.81
N THR A 355 -11.13 -41.62 -36.85
CA THR A 355 -12.36 -41.89 -37.66
C THR A 355 -13.19 -40.63 -37.92
N ASP A 356 -13.29 -40.31 -39.21
CA ASP A 356 -14.44 -39.87 -40.00
C ASP A 356 -15.46 -38.79 -39.59
N ALA A 357 -15.75 -38.00 -40.64
CA ALA A 357 -17.06 -37.57 -41.12
C ALA A 357 -17.69 -36.26 -40.59
N ASN A 358 -17.71 -35.29 -41.52
CA ASN A 358 -18.88 -34.51 -41.95
C ASN A 358 -19.90 -34.10 -40.87
N SER A 359 -19.98 -32.81 -40.58
CA SER A 359 -20.94 -31.89 -41.23
C SER A 359 -20.62 -30.44 -40.87
#